data_AF-A0A820PAR2-F1
#
_entry.id   AF-A0A820PAR2-F1
#
_cell.length_a   1.000
_cell.length_b   1.000
_cell.length_c   1.000
_cell.angle_alpha   90.00
_cell.angle_beta   90.00
_cell.angle_gamma   90.00
#
_symmetry.space_group_name_H-M   'P 1'
#
loop_
_entity.id
_entity.type
_entity.pdbx_description
1 polymer ?
#
loop_
_entity_poly.entity_id
_entity_poly.type
_entity_poly.pdbx_seq_one_letter_code
_entity_poly.pdbx_strand_id
1 'polypeptide(L)' 'MGDFEQFEDTIGQILRDVMPLYEQLHAYARGRLCEIYPNRFNCNGPIPSHIL' A
#
# COMPACT_ATOMS: atom_id res chain seq x y z
N MET A 1 6.58 -31.30 1.76
CA MET A 1 6.75 -30.12 2.64
C MET A 1 7.40 -28.94 1.90
N GLY A 2 8.08 -29.14 0.75
CA GLY A 2 8.75 -28.04 0.02
C GLY A 2 7.90 -27.17 -0.92
N ASP A 3 6.74 -27.64 -1.39
CA ASP A 3 5.93 -26.87 -2.37
C ASP A 3 5.32 -25.59 -1.78
N PHE A 4 4.98 -25.59 -0.49
CA PHE A 4 4.41 -24.41 0.19
C PHE A 4 5.47 -23.32 0.42
N GLU A 5 6.70 -23.70 0.76
CA GLU A 5 7.81 -22.76 0.92
C GLU A 5 8.12 -22.05 -0.40
N GLN A 6 8.17 -22.80 -1.50
CA GLN A 6 8.39 -22.23 -2.83
C GLN A 6 7.26 -21.28 -3.26
N PHE A 7 6.02 -21.58 -2.88
CA PHE A 7 4.88 -20.71 -3.13
C PHE A 7 4.98 -19.38 -2.37
N GLU A 8 5.24 -19.43 -1.06
CA GLU A 8 5.38 -18.22 -0.22
C GLU A 8 6.54 -17.33 -0.69
N ASP A 9 7.68 -17.94 -1.04
CA ASP A 9 8.85 -17.22 -1.56
C ASP A 9 8.54 -16.51 -2.88
N THR A 10 7.84 -17.20 -3.78
CA THR A 10 7.43 -16.65 -5.09
C THR A 10 6.51 -15.45 -4.91
N ILE A 11 5.51 -15.56 -4.04
CA ILE A 11 4.61 -14.44 -3.72
C ILE A 11 5.39 -13.29 -3.08
N GLY A 12 6.30 -13.58 -2.15
CA GLY A 12 7.16 -12.58 -1.54
C GLY A 12 8.01 -11.83 -2.58
N GLN A 13 8.51 -12.54 -3.59
CA GLN A 13 9.27 -11.93 -4.70
C GLN A 13 8.40 -10.95 -5.50
N ILE A 14 7.22 -11.41 -5.93
CA ILE A 14 6.27 -10.59 -6.71
C ILE A 14 5.86 -9.35 -5.90
N LEU A 15 5.56 -9.51 -4.61
CA LEU A 15 5.20 -8.38 -3.74
C LEU A 15 6.34 -7.37 -3.62
N ARG A 16 7.59 -7.82 -3.50
CA ARG A 16 8.77 -6.92 -3.49
C ARG A 16 8.90 -6.15 -4.81
N ASP A 17 8.65 -6.80 -5.93
CA ASP A 17 8.76 -6.18 -7.26
C ASP A 17 7.64 -5.14 -7.49
N VAL A 18 6.45 -5.38 -6.94
CA VAL A 18 5.29 -4.47 -7.06
C VAL A 18 5.32 -3.35 -6.02
N MET A 19 6.01 -3.52 -4.89
CA MET A 19 6.01 -2.58 -3.77
C MET A 19 6.34 -1.13 -4.16
N PRO A 20 7.36 -0.84 -5.01
CA PRO A 20 7.67 0.54 -5.40
C PRO A 20 6.51 1.23 -6.13
N LEU A 21 5.76 0.49 -6.96
CA LEU A 21 4.59 1.02 -7.65
C LEU A 21 3.44 1.27 -6.67
N TYR A 22 3.19 0.31 -5.77
CA TYR A 22 2.18 0.44 -4.73
C TYR A 22 2.42 1.67 -3.86
N GLU A 23 3.67 1.93 -3.45
CA GLU A 23 4.02 3.10 -2.64
C GLU A 23 3.74 4.43 -3.36
N GLN A 24 4.05 4.52 -4.66
CA GLN A 24 3.74 5.70 -5.47
C GLN A 24 2.23 5.92 -5.59
N LEU A 25 1.47 4.87 -5.88
CA LEU A 25 0.01 4.93 -5.97
C LEU A 25 -0.61 5.32 -4.62
N HIS A 26 -0.11 4.73 -3.53
CA HIS A 26 -0.56 5.02 -2.17
C HIS A 26 -0.29 6.49 -1.80
N ALA A 27 0.89 7.03 -2.12
CA ALA A 27 1.22 8.43 -1.89
C ALA A 27 0.31 9.37 -2.71
N TYR A 28 0.05 9.05 -3.99
CA TYR A 28 -0.86 9.82 -4.82
C TYR A 28 -2.30 9.81 -4.28
N ALA A 29 -2.83 8.63 -3.96
CA ALA A 29 -4.17 8.49 -3.40
C ALA A 29 -4.32 9.26 -2.08
N ARG A 30 -3.32 9.18 -1.19
CA ARG A 30 -3.28 9.97 0.06
C ARG A 30 -3.33 11.47 -0.21
N GLY A 31 -2.53 11.96 -1.16
CA GLY A 31 -2.55 13.38 -1.55
C GLY A 31 -3.92 13.83 -2.01
N ARG A 32 -4.59 13.04 -2.85
CA ARG A 32 -5.96 13.32 -3.31
C ARG A 32 -6.99 13.31 -2.19
N LEU A 33 -6.91 12.33 -1.29
CA LEU A 33 -7.82 12.27 -0.14
C LEU A 33 -7.65 13.47 0.79
N CYS A 34 -6.43 14.01 0.91
CA CYS A 34 -6.19 15.23 1.67
C CYS A 34 -6.80 16.49 1.05
N GLU A 35 -6.85 16.55 -0.28
CA GLU A 35 -7.55 17.62 -1.00
C GLU A 35 -9.08 17.54 -0.78
N ILE A 36 -9.65 16.32 -0.81
CA ILE A 36 -11.09 16.08 -0.69
C ILE A 36 -11.58 16.20 0.77
N TYR A 37 -10.76 15.77 1.73
CA TYR A 37 -11.11 15.65 3.15
C TYR A 37 -10.15 16.45 4.05
N PRO A 38 -10.11 17.78 3.94
CA PRO A 38 -9.21 18.62 4.74
C PRO A 38 -9.48 18.42 6.24
N ASN A 39 -8.42 18.33 7.04
CA ASN A 39 -8.45 18.18 8.50
C ASN A 39 -9.16 16.90 9.03
N ARG A 40 -9.45 15.90 8.18
CA ARG A 40 -10.07 14.65 8.61
C ARG A 40 -9.07 13.58 9.07
N PHE A 41 -7.83 13.65 8.59
CA PHE A 41 -6.75 12.74 8.99
C PHE A 41 -5.38 13.38 8.74
N ASN A 42 -4.32 12.76 9.26
CA ASN A 42 -2.95 13.22 9.05
C ASN A 42 -2.49 12.89 7.61
N CYS A 43 -2.29 13.92 6.79
CA CYS A 43 -1.81 13.79 5.41
C CYS A 43 -0.41 13.20 5.25
N ASN A 44 0.37 13.21 6.32
CA ASN A 44 1.70 12.61 6.40
C ASN A 44 1.69 11.27 7.15
N GLY A 45 0.51 10.77 7.53
CA GLY A 45 0.31 9.50 8.21
C GLY A 45 -0.24 8.40 7.31
N PRO A 46 -0.53 7.21 7.87
CA PRO A 46 -1.21 6.15 7.15
C PRO A 46 -2.61 6.60 6.73
N ILE A 47 -3.07 6.13 5.56
CA ILE A 47 -4.45 6.34 5.12
C ILE A 47 -5.37 5.59 6.10
N PRO A 48 -6.44 6.22 6.61
CA PRO A 48 -7.38 5.57 7.53
C PRO A 48 -8.06 4.36 6.87
N SER A 49 -8.18 3.25 7.62
CA SER A 49 -8.76 1.99 7.11
C SER A 49 -10.23 2.09 6.69
N HIS A 50 -10.99 3.06 7.20
CA HIS A 50 -12.39 3.29 6.83
C HIS A 50 -12.54 4.12 5.54
N ILE A 51 -11.43 4.54 4.92
CA ILE A 51 -11.38 5.29 3.66
C ILE A 51 -10.68 4.45 2.57
N LEU A 52 -10.10 3.30 2.94
CA LEU A 52 -9.41 2.35 2.07
C LEU A 52 -10.34 1.22 1.64
#